data_AF-A0A1I6X2L7-F1
#
_entry.id   AF-A0A1I6X2L7-F1
#
_cell.length_a   1.000
_cell.length_b   1.000
_cell.length_c   1.000
_cell.angle_alpha   90.00
_cell.angle_beta   90.00
_cell.angle_gamma   90.00
#
_symmetry.space_group_name_H-M   'P 1'
#
loop_
_entity.id
_entity.type
_entity.pdbx_description
1 polymer ?
#
loop_
_entity_poly.entity_id
_entity_poly.type
_entity_poly.pdbx_seq_one_letter_code
_entity_poly.pdbx_strand_id
1 'polypeptide(L)'
;MGAITLLLYPIALAILVGCGAHISRGKTADAFFTLEQTKMIQGICCICVILHHLTQYVTNYSGQGVGPVGIFNDIGFLFTGVFFFISGYGLVVSLERKPDYLKNFLLNRLSAVLIPFWLINAILVIGSILFFGYHKSAMTIAAEVLGLQLINSNGWFIIEIVLFYVMFFLLSTCLKKRELALSILSIFVLIVMRYSFYAGHDVSGNQSHYFRGEWWYNSTFLFILGLWYGRFYAHVNRFLEKTYRILLPICFVLAFVGMHVSAFAVRRFGYYNEHMAFGYRDAFITLVIQTVSGVVFTTLIVLLNMRLTIGNRALRYIGKISLPLFLCHGCFVRQVFDGVPMSPTVRYGVVLTVSILCASILEPACRFLVQQAKSIGNIRKPDRNTLEGKKWQEHQERIKKYRKIEAGILATVVILAVGYTTIAKPLLLKYECNREMEALQQVKEGDIVFFGRYNTSNRRPGKERLEWIVIHVEGNQVCLLSKQGIAGSEYHMHHEPITWANSSLRERLNSAEFTSIFSTFEKDRMATRDGDLITLLTPSEAEVVFATKEQRELAITDAAKDAGTNINEMSKVNYWDMKGYRTSWWWLRGENTEPDIYGPLVTMDGEIETDTKVVNKPSGAIRPVIWVELEQE
;
A
#
# COMPACT_ATOMS: atom_id res chain seq x y z
N MET A 1 -6.38 -20.78 -25.46
CA MET A 1 -5.65 -21.89 -24.80
C MET A 1 -4.94 -21.48 -23.49
N GLY A 2 -4.39 -20.26 -23.35
CA GLY A 2 -3.60 -19.88 -22.16
C GLY A 2 -4.31 -19.83 -20.79
N ALA A 3 -5.64 -19.76 -20.74
CA ALA A 3 -6.39 -19.74 -19.46
C ALA A 3 -6.51 -21.13 -18.81
N ILE A 4 -6.64 -22.19 -19.60
CA ILE A 4 -6.79 -23.57 -19.09
C ILE A 4 -5.45 -24.09 -18.54
N THR A 5 -4.33 -23.74 -19.18
CA THR A 5 -2.99 -24.17 -18.74
C THR A 5 -2.61 -23.63 -17.36
N LEU A 6 -3.23 -22.53 -16.91
CA LEU A 6 -3.05 -22.00 -15.55
C LEU A 6 -3.61 -22.92 -14.46
N LEU A 7 -4.54 -23.83 -14.77
CA LEU A 7 -5.06 -24.82 -13.81
C LEU A 7 -3.98 -25.79 -13.31
N LEU A 8 -2.85 -25.90 -14.04
CA LEU A 8 -1.72 -26.71 -13.63
C LEU A 8 -1.21 -26.35 -12.23
N TYR A 9 -1.24 -25.06 -11.85
CA TYR A 9 -0.74 -24.59 -10.56
C TYR A 9 -1.61 -24.98 -9.36
N PRO A 10 -2.93 -24.70 -9.33
CA PRO A 10 -3.79 -25.18 -8.25
C PRO A 10 -3.88 -26.71 -8.22
N ILE A 11 -3.82 -27.40 -9.36
CA ILE A 11 -3.77 -28.87 -9.40
C ILE A 11 -2.46 -29.39 -8.79
N ALA A 12 -1.31 -28.81 -9.14
CA ALA A 12 -0.02 -29.18 -8.56
C ALA A 12 0.01 -28.91 -7.05
N LEU A 13 -0.59 -27.82 -6.58
CA LEU A 13 -0.75 -27.56 -5.15
C LEU A 13 -1.64 -28.61 -4.48
N ALA A 14 -2.77 -28.99 -5.08
CA ALA A 14 -3.65 -30.03 -4.55
C ALA A 14 -2.93 -31.38 -4.47
N ILE A 15 -2.14 -31.75 -5.49
CA ILE A 15 -1.29 -32.94 -5.48
C ILE A 15 -0.27 -32.85 -4.35
N LEU A 16 0.44 -31.73 -4.23
CA LEU A 16 1.42 -31.49 -3.18
C LEU A 16 0.80 -31.62 -1.77
N VAL A 17 -0.43 -31.14 -1.58
CA VAL A 17 -1.18 -31.27 -0.31
C VAL A 17 -1.63 -32.71 -0.07
N GLY A 18 -2.13 -33.41 -1.09
CA GLY A 18 -2.59 -34.79 -1.00
C GLY A 18 -1.46 -35.80 -0.82
N CYS A 19 -0.27 -35.54 -1.37
CA CYS A 19 0.89 -36.42 -1.25
C CYS A 19 1.32 -36.56 0.23
N GLY A 20 1.17 -37.77 0.78
CA GLY A 20 1.49 -38.08 2.17
C GLY A 20 0.44 -37.63 3.18
N ALA A 21 -0.73 -37.17 2.73
CA ALA A 21 -1.83 -36.85 3.64
C ALA A 21 -2.52 -38.12 4.15
N HIS A 22 -2.89 -38.12 5.43
CA HIS A 22 -3.59 -39.21 6.09
C HIS A 22 -4.82 -38.70 6.83
N ILE A 23 -5.93 -39.45 6.75
CA ILE A 23 -7.20 -39.12 7.42
C ILE A 23 -7.39 -39.99 8.66
N SER A 24 -7.45 -39.36 9.83
CA SER A 24 -7.80 -40.01 11.10
C SER A 24 -9.30 -40.31 11.16
N ARG A 25 -9.67 -41.59 11.27
CA ARG A 25 -11.06 -42.04 11.43
C ARG A 25 -11.46 -42.04 12.90
N GLY A 26 -12.63 -41.49 13.22
CA GLY A 26 -13.25 -41.61 14.55
C GLY A 26 -12.62 -40.75 15.66
N LYS A 27 -11.31 -40.51 15.67
CA LYS A 27 -10.61 -39.61 16.62
C LYS A 27 -9.91 -38.41 15.98
N THR A 28 -9.70 -37.34 16.76
CA THR A 28 -8.88 -36.19 16.34
C THR A 28 -7.47 -36.68 16.03
N ALA A 29 -6.86 -36.15 14.98
CA ALA A 29 -5.53 -36.55 14.53
C ALA A 29 -4.48 -36.14 15.58
N ASP A 30 -3.51 -37.02 15.83
CA ASP A 30 -2.43 -36.75 16.80
C ASP A 30 -1.58 -35.52 16.40
N ALA A 31 -1.54 -35.24 15.09
CA ALA A 31 -0.85 -34.09 14.53
C ALA A 31 -1.65 -32.77 14.61
N PHE A 32 -2.93 -32.81 15.03
CA PHE A 32 -3.83 -31.66 15.03
C PHE A 32 -3.22 -30.43 15.70
N PHE A 33 -3.08 -29.35 14.93
CA PHE A 33 -2.55 -28.06 15.37
C PHE A 33 -1.17 -28.11 16.08
N THR A 34 -0.38 -29.15 15.81
CA THR A 34 1.03 -29.17 16.18
C THR A 34 1.79 -28.05 15.48
N LEU A 35 2.94 -27.66 16.03
CA LEU A 35 3.80 -26.64 15.42
C LEU A 35 4.20 -27.01 13.98
N GLU A 36 4.43 -28.30 13.72
CA GLU A 36 4.79 -28.77 12.39
C GLU A 36 3.61 -28.66 11.40
N GLN A 37 2.41 -29.13 11.79
CA GLN A 37 1.22 -29.01 10.92
C GLN A 37 0.89 -27.56 10.61
N THR A 38 0.85 -26.69 11.64
CA THR A 38 0.55 -25.27 11.46
C THR A 38 1.57 -24.58 10.56
N LYS A 39 2.87 -24.95 10.63
CA LYS A 39 3.89 -24.46 9.70
C LYS A 39 3.67 -24.93 8.26
N MET A 40 3.24 -26.17 8.05
CA MET A 40 2.93 -26.66 6.70
C MET A 40 1.67 -25.98 6.14
N ILE A 41 0.64 -25.76 6.96
CA ILE A 41 -0.56 -24.98 6.59
C ILE A 41 -0.15 -23.55 6.18
N GLN A 42 0.69 -22.88 6.97
CA GLN A 42 1.24 -21.57 6.61
C GLN A 42 2.04 -21.61 5.30
N GLY A 43 2.79 -22.69 5.04
CA GLY A 43 3.47 -22.91 3.77
C GLY A 43 2.51 -22.99 2.58
N ILE A 44 1.40 -23.72 2.72
CA ILE A 44 0.33 -23.78 1.70
C ILE A 44 -0.28 -22.40 1.49
N CYS A 45 -0.67 -21.71 2.56
CA CYS A 45 -1.21 -20.35 2.49
C CYS A 45 -0.23 -19.39 1.81
N CYS A 46 1.07 -19.51 2.05
CA CYS A 46 2.10 -18.70 1.40
C CYS A 46 2.11 -18.91 -0.13
N ILE A 47 2.05 -20.16 -0.61
CA ILE A 47 1.93 -20.44 -2.05
C ILE A 47 0.65 -19.82 -2.61
N CYS A 48 -0.48 -19.97 -1.91
CA CYS A 48 -1.75 -19.38 -2.34
C CYS A 48 -1.72 -17.84 -2.42
N VAL A 49 -1.02 -17.17 -1.50
CA VAL A 49 -0.79 -15.70 -1.57
C VAL A 49 0.04 -15.33 -2.80
N ILE A 50 1.06 -16.11 -3.15
CA ILE A 50 1.84 -15.89 -4.38
C ILE A 50 0.96 -16.06 -5.62
N LEU A 51 0.12 -17.11 -5.66
CA LEU A 51 -0.84 -17.32 -6.74
C LEU A 51 -1.85 -16.16 -6.83
N HIS A 52 -2.30 -15.63 -5.70
CA HIS A 52 -3.14 -14.43 -5.65
C HIS A 52 -2.46 -13.22 -6.32
N HIS A 53 -1.24 -12.88 -5.93
CA HIS A 53 -0.52 -11.74 -6.53
C HIS A 53 -0.16 -11.95 -8.01
N LEU A 54 0.18 -13.18 -8.41
CA LEU A 54 0.40 -13.53 -9.81
C LEU A 54 -0.88 -13.38 -10.64
N THR A 55 -2.02 -13.79 -10.09
CA THR A 55 -3.32 -13.65 -10.75
C THR A 55 -3.69 -12.19 -10.89
N GLN A 56 -3.51 -11.37 -9.84
CA GLN A 56 -3.75 -9.92 -9.91
C GLN A 56 -2.87 -9.26 -10.97
N TYR A 57 -1.60 -9.64 -11.04
CA TYR A 57 -0.68 -9.11 -12.05
C TYR A 57 -1.09 -9.50 -13.48
N VAL A 58 -1.28 -10.79 -13.74
CA VAL A 58 -1.59 -11.30 -15.09
C VAL A 58 -2.95 -10.83 -15.58
N THR A 59 -3.94 -10.75 -14.69
CA THR A 59 -5.29 -10.32 -15.07
C THR A 59 -5.44 -8.81 -15.10
N ASN A 60 -4.40 -8.05 -14.73
CA ASN A 60 -4.53 -6.63 -14.43
C ASN A 60 -5.73 -6.35 -13.51
N TYR A 61 -5.72 -6.96 -12.32
CA TYR A 61 -6.79 -6.83 -11.32
C TYR A 61 -8.19 -7.14 -11.87
N SER A 62 -8.32 -8.28 -12.56
CA SER A 62 -9.57 -8.74 -13.21
C SER A 62 -9.95 -8.04 -14.52
N GLY A 63 -9.12 -7.15 -15.07
CA GLY A 63 -9.31 -6.58 -16.41
C GLY A 63 -9.19 -7.59 -17.56
N GLN A 64 -8.55 -8.74 -17.33
CA GLN A 64 -8.45 -9.85 -18.28
C GLN A 64 -8.93 -11.16 -17.66
N GLY A 65 -9.75 -11.92 -18.41
CA GLY A 65 -10.27 -13.21 -17.98
C GLY A 65 -9.25 -14.34 -18.10
N VAL A 66 -8.96 -15.02 -16.99
CA VAL A 66 -8.07 -16.21 -16.95
C VAL A 66 -8.79 -17.49 -16.53
N GLY A 67 -10.11 -17.54 -16.75
CA GLY A 67 -10.93 -18.70 -16.40
C GLY A 67 -11.01 -18.95 -14.88
N PRO A 68 -11.08 -20.21 -14.43
CA PRO A 68 -11.33 -20.54 -13.01
C PRO A 68 -10.24 -20.04 -12.05
N VAL A 69 -9.01 -19.84 -12.53
CA VAL A 69 -7.90 -19.31 -11.71
C VAL A 69 -8.16 -17.84 -11.32
N GLY A 70 -9.03 -17.13 -12.05
CA GLY A 70 -9.37 -15.74 -11.76
C GLY A 70 -9.96 -15.51 -10.35
N ILE A 71 -10.47 -16.54 -9.69
CA ILE A 71 -10.90 -16.45 -8.28
C ILE A 71 -9.77 -16.02 -7.35
N PHE A 72 -8.51 -16.36 -7.69
CA PHE A 72 -7.34 -15.95 -6.92
C PHE A 72 -7.15 -14.44 -6.85
N ASN A 73 -7.80 -13.62 -7.71
CA ASN A 73 -7.75 -12.17 -7.57
C ASN A 73 -8.34 -11.66 -6.26
N ASP A 74 -9.33 -12.35 -5.70
CA ASP A 74 -10.21 -11.80 -4.68
C ASP A 74 -10.11 -12.52 -3.33
N ILE A 75 -9.38 -13.65 -3.25
CA ILE A 75 -9.35 -14.53 -2.07
C ILE A 75 -8.04 -14.50 -1.26
N GLY A 76 -7.10 -13.61 -1.59
CA GLY A 76 -5.80 -13.50 -0.91
C GLY A 76 -5.94 -13.28 0.61
N PHE A 77 -6.93 -12.49 1.02
CA PHE A 77 -7.23 -12.17 2.41
C PHE A 77 -7.55 -13.41 3.27
N LEU A 78 -8.14 -14.46 2.68
CA LEU A 78 -8.44 -15.71 3.41
C LEU A 78 -7.17 -16.41 3.87
N PHE A 79 -6.15 -16.45 3.01
CA PHE A 79 -4.87 -17.08 3.31
C PHE A 79 -4.07 -16.27 4.33
N THR A 80 -4.05 -14.94 4.19
CA THR A 80 -3.45 -14.05 5.19
C THR A 80 -4.17 -14.13 6.54
N GLY A 81 -5.49 -14.29 6.52
CA GLY A 81 -6.32 -14.56 7.69
C GLY A 81 -5.87 -15.77 8.51
N VAL A 82 -5.44 -16.85 7.86
CA VAL A 82 -4.88 -18.03 8.54
C VAL A 82 -3.57 -17.70 9.25
N PHE A 83 -2.72 -16.83 8.70
CA PHE A 83 -1.51 -16.36 9.39
C PHE A 83 -1.84 -15.58 10.67
N PHE A 84 -2.84 -14.70 10.62
CA PHE A 84 -3.32 -13.97 11.80
C PHE A 84 -3.90 -14.92 12.86
N PHE A 85 -4.77 -15.85 12.46
CA PHE A 85 -5.35 -16.84 13.35
C PHE A 85 -4.28 -17.68 14.06
N ILE A 86 -3.34 -18.27 13.32
CA ILE A 86 -2.25 -19.07 13.89
C ILE A 86 -1.36 -18.21 14.80
N SER A 87 -1.15 -16.94 14.48
CA SER A 87 -0.38 -16.02 15.31
C SER A 87 -1.06 -15.74 16.65
N GLY A 88 -2.35 -15.39 16.66
CA GLY A 88 -3.12 -15.19 17.89
C GLY A 88 -3.20 -16.46 18.74
N TYR A 89 -3.52 -17.59 18.12
CA TYR A 89 -3.54 -18.91 18.76
C TYR A 89 -2.19 -19.25 19.41
N GLY A 90 -1.10 -19.09 18.65
CA GLY A 90 0.25 -19.42 19.09
C GLY A 90 0.75 -18.56 20.25
N LEU A 91 0.26 -17.32 20.39
CA LEU A 91 0.56 -16.46 21.54
C LEU A 91 -0.07 -17.02 22.81
N VAL A 92 -1.37 -17.29 22.79
CA VAL A 92 -2.11 -17.76 23.96
C VAL A 92 -1.64 -19.14 24.39
N VAL A 93 -1.51 -20.08 23.46
CA VAL A 93 -1.00 -21.43 23.78
C VAL A 93 0.42 -21.40 24.33
N SER A 94 1.29 -20.52 23.80
CA SER A 94 2.64 -20.39 24.34
C SER A 94 2.65 -19.78 25.74
N LEU A 95 1.80 -18.78 26.00
CA LEU A 95 1.65 -18.17 27.32
C LEU A 95 1.14 -19.17 28.36
N GLU A 96 0.25 -20.09 27.97
CA GLU A 96 -0.30 -21.09 28.89
C GLU A 96 0.64 -22.27 29.12
N ARG A 97 1.40 -22.70 28.10
CA ARG A 97 2.22 -23.93 28.19
C ARG A 97 3.67 -23.70 28.55
N LYS A 98 4.23 -22.51 28.30
CA LYS A 98 5.65 -22.24 28.54
C LYS A 98 5.83 -21.42 29.83
N PRO A 99 6.54 -21.95 30.84
CA PRO A 99 6.89 -21.16 32.02
C PRO A 99 7.77 -19.99 31.61
N ASP A 100 7.65 -18.85 32.31
CA ASP A 100 8.41 -17.63 32.07
C ASP A 100 8.37 -17.11 30.62
N TYR A 101 7.32 -17.43 29.87
CA TYR A 101 7.19 -17.08 28.46
C TYR A 101 7.40 -15.59 28.17
N LEU A 102 6.98 -14.71 29.09
CA LEU A 102 7.10 -13.26 28.96
C LEU A 102 8.54 -12.75 29.11
N LYS A 103 9.43 -13.45 29.85
CA LYS A 103 10.75 -12.94 30.24
C LYS A 103 11.63 -12.52 29.05
N ASN A 104 11.66 -13.35 28.00
CA ASN A 104 12.41 -13.09 26.76
C ASN A 104 11.46 -12.92 25.56
N PHE A 105 10.19 -12.55 25.80
CA PHE A 105 9.16 -12.57 24.77
C PHE A 105 9.50 -11.68 23.56
N LEU A 106 9.78 -10.40 23.79
CA LEU A 106 10.03 -9.45 22.71
C LEU A 106 11.25 -9.89 21.90
N LEU A 107 12.35 -10.25 22.56
CA LEU A 107 13.53 -10.76 21.87
C LEU A 107 13.20 -12.00 21.04
N ASN A 108 12.49 -12.98 21.59
CA ASN A 108 12.21 -14.23 20.91
C ASN A 108 11.22 -14.09 19.74
N ARG A 109 10.21 -13.24 19.88
CA ARG A 109 9.14 -13.04 18.91
C ARG A 109 9.53 -12.03 17.84
N LEU A 110 10.03 -10.86 18.23
CA LEU A 110 10.39 -9.80 17.29
C LEU A 110 11.60 -10.20 16.45
N SER A 111 12.65 -10.81 17.02
CA SER A 111 13.80 -11.27 16.21
C SER A 111 13.37 -12.25 15.12
N ALA A 112 12.45 -13.16 15.43
CA ALA A 112 11.98 -14.18 14.48
C ALA A 112 11.20 -13.60 13.29
N VAL A 113 10.75 -12.34 13.37
CA VAL A 113 9.97 -11.67 12.32
C VAL A 113 10.79 -10.53 11.69
N LEU A 114 11.37 -9.65 12.51
CA LEU A 114 12.08 -8.44 12.07
C LEU A 114 13.44 -8.74 11.42
N ILE A 115 14.18 -9.75 11.88
CA ILE A 115 15.49 -10.06 11.26
C ILE A 115 15.33 -10.55 9.83
N PRO A 116 14.46 -11.54 9.52
CA PRO A 116 14.16 -11.89 8.13
C PRO A 116 13.67 -10.71 7.30
N PHE A 117 12.80 -9.88 7.88
CA PHE A 117 12.26 -8.68 7.22
C PHE A 117 13.36 -7.68 6.84
N TRP A 118 14.19 -7.26 7.80
CA TRP A 118 15.28 -6.31 7.54
C TRP A 118 16.34 -6.86 6.60
N LEU A 119 16.72 -8.13 6.75
CA LEU A 119 17.70 -8.77 5.87
C LEU A 119 17.20 -8.77 4.41
N ILE A 120 15.95 -9.18 4.20
CA ILE A 120 15.38 -9.25 2.86
C ILE A 120 15.19 -7.85 2.30
N ASN A 121 14.69 -6.89 3.07
CA ASN A 121 14.57 -5.51 2.64
C ASN A 121 15.93 -4.92 2.24
N ALA A 122 16.98 -5.14 3.04
CA ALA A 122 18.34 -4.71 2.69
C ALA A 122 18.80 -5.27 1.34
N ILE A 123 18.60 -6.57 1.10
CA ILE A 123 18.95 -7.22 -0.16
C ILE A 123 18.14 -6.63 -1.33
N LEU A 124 16.84 -6.40 -1.13
CA LEU A 124 15.97 -5.82 -2.17
C LEU A 124 16.35 -4.37 -2.48
N VAL A 125 16.66 -3.55 -1.48
CA VAL A 125 17.10 -2.16 -1.70
C VAL A 125 18.44 -2.13 -2.42
N ILE A 126 19.41 -2.95 -2.00
CA ILE A 126 20.72 -3.07 -2.67
C ILE A 126 20.51 -3.52 -4.13
N GLY A 127 19.70 -4.55 -4.36
CA GLY A 127 19.35 -5.00 -5.70
C GLY A 127 18.70 -3.90 -6.54
N SER A 128 17.84 -3.08 -5.92
CA SER A 128 17.18 -1.96 -6.58
C SER A 128 18.18 -0.90 -7.09
N ILE A 129 19.21 -0.62 -6.31
CA ILE A 129 20.26 0.33 -6.66
C ILE A 129 21.19 -0.26 -7.73
N LEU A 130 21.62 -1.51 -7.55
CA LEU A 130 22.64 -2.13 -8.41
C LEU A 130 22.11 -2.54 -9.79
N PHE A 131 20.89 -3.07 -9.87
CA PHE A 131 20.36 -3.65 -11.12
C PHE A 131 19.39 -2.74 -11.86
N PHE A 132 18.72 -1.82 -11.16
CA PHE A 132 17.72 -0.93 -11.77
C PHE A 132 18.13 0.56 -11.73
N GLY A 133 19.30 0.88 -11.17
CA GLY A 133 19.85 2.24 -11.18
C GLY A 133 19.06 3.25 -10.36
N TYR A 134 18.27 2.80 -9.38
CA TYR A 134 17.51 3.72 -8.52
C TYR A 134 18.46 4.52 -7.61
N HIS A 135 18.56 5.82 -7.84
CA HIS A 135 19.24 6.74 -6.93
C HIS A 135 18.33 7.07 -5.75
N LYS A 136 18.65 6.52 -4.56
CA LYS A 136 17.92 6.76 -3.32
C LYS A 136 18.80 7.47 -2.30
N SER A 137 18.22 8.40 -1.54
CA SER A 137 18.94 9.03 -0.42
C SER A 137 19.25 7.99 0.66
N ALA A 138 20.32 8.20 1.44
CA ALA A 138 20.65 7.32 2.57
C ALA A 138 19.50 7.19 3.59
N MET A 139 18.73 8.27 3.76
CA MET A 139 17.54 8.27 4.62
C MET A 139 16.42 7.38 4.07
N THR A 140 16.16 7.43 2.76
CA THR A 140 15.18 6.56 2.09
C THR A 140 15.60 5.10 2.19
N ILE A 141 16.89 4.80 1.98
CA ILE A 141 17.45 3.45 2.14
C ILE A 141 17.22 2.95 3.56
N ALA A 142 17.57 3.74 4.58
CA ALA A 142 17.36 3.35 5.97
C ALA A 142 15.88 3.14 6.30
N ALA A 143 15.00 4.03 5.83
CA ALA A 143 13.57 3.92 6.03
C ALA A 143 12.98 2.64 5.40
N GLU A 144 13.41 2.31 4.17
CA GLU A 144 12.99 1.11 3.45
C GLU A 144 13.50 -0.19 4.10
N VAL A 145 14.77 -0.21 4.52
CA VAL A 145 15.36 -1.37 5.19
C VAL A 145 14.69 -1.65 6.52
N LEU A 146 14.47 -0.62 7.34
CA LEU A 146 13.81 -0.73 8.63
C LEU A 146 12.29 -0.96 8.51
N GLY A 147 11.74 -0.77 7.31
CA GLY A 147 10.32 -0.90 6.98
C GLY A 147 9.48 0.32 7.29
N LEU A 148 10.07 1.40 7.85
CA LEU A 148 9.40 2.69 8.11
C LEU A 148 8.73 3.25 6.85
N GLN A 149 9.31 2.95 5.70
CA GLN A 149 8.67 3.04 4.40
C GLN A 149 8.67 1.63 3.80
N LEU A 150 7.52 1.13 3.35
CA LEU A 150 7.46 -0.19 2.76
C LEU A 150 8.01 -0.16 1.33
N ILE A 151 8.93 -1.07 1.01
CA ILE A 151 9.49 -1.26 -0.34
C ILE A 151 8.40 -1.76 -1.32
N ASN A 152 7.47 -2.55 -0.80
CA ASN A 152 6.31 -3.04 -1.53
C ASN A 152 5.13 -3.20 -0.57
N SER A 153 3.91 -3.26 -1.12
CA SER A 153 2.70 -3.44 -0.31
C SER A 153 2.78 -4.68 0.57
N ASN A 154 3.39 -5.78 0.11
CA ASN A 154 3.33 -7.10 0.77
C ASN A 154 3.94 -7.13 2.18
N GLY A 155 4.82 -6.19 2.53
CA GLY A 155 5.42 -6.09 3.87
C GLY A 155 4.46 -5.68 5.00
N TRP A 156 3.24 -5.23 4.68
CA TRP A 156 2.26 -4.68 5.63
C TRP A 156 2.00 -5.60 6.84
N PHE A 157 1.87 -6.90 6.61
CA PHE A 157 1.56 -7.89 7.64
C PHE A 157 2.59 -7.89 8.77
N ILE A 158 3.86 -7.64 8.45
CA ILE A 158 4.96 -7.61 9.42
C ILE A 158 4.80 -6.44 10.39
N ILE A 159 4.42 -5.27 9.87
CA ILE A 159 4.22 -4.06 10.68
C ILE A 159 3.08 -4.30 11.68
N GLU A 160 1.96 -4.83 11.19
CA GLU A 160 0.78 -5.08 12.00
C GLU A 160 1.00 -6.17 13.06
N ILE A 161 1.65 -7.29 12.70
CA ILE A 161 1.89 -8.35 13.67
C ILE A 161 2.89 -7.95 14.76
N VAL A 162 3.88 -7.11 14.43
CA VAL A 162 4.79 -6.52 15.41
C VAL A 162 4.04 -5.65 16.39
N LEU A 163 3.12 -4.80 15.91
CA LEU A 163 2.26 -3.97 16.76
C LEU A 163 1.43 -4.84 17.72
N PHE A 164 0.80 -5.91 17.22
CA PHE A 164 0.01 -6.83 18.05
C PHE A 164 0.86 -7.60 19.07
N TYR A 165 2.08 -7.99 18.71
CA TYR A 165 2.99 -8.68 19.64
C TYR A 165 3.46 -7.75 20.76
N VAL A 166 3.79 -6.49 20.45
CA VAL A 166 4.16 -5.49 21.46
C VAL A 166 2.98 -5.25 22.39
N MET A 167 1.78 -5.02 21.86
CA MET A 167 0.59 -4.79 22.69
C MET A 167 0.25 -6.02 23.55
N PHE A 168 0.31 -7.23 22.99
CA PHE A 168 0.13 -8.47 23.74
C PHE A 168 1.12 -8.58 24.91
N PHE A 169 2.40 -8.26 24.69
CA PHE A 169 3.43 -8.28 25.73
C PHE A 169 3.13 -7.28 26.84
N LEU A 170 2.81 -6.04 26.49
CA LEU A 170 2.49 -4.99 27.46
C LEU A 170 1.29 -5.39 28.32
N LEU A 171 0.18 -5.80 27.70
CA LEU A 171 -1.03 -6.19 28.39
C LEU A 171 -0.83 -7.43 29.27
N SER A 172 -0.14 -8.46 28.75
CA SER A 172 0.12 -9.69 29.51
C SER A 172 1.10 -9.49 30.67
N THR A 173 1.93 -8.44 30.62
CA THR A 173 2.86 -8.10 31.70
C THR A 173 2.20 -7.22 32.75
N CYS A 174 1.39 -6.24 32.34
CA CYS A 174 0.74 -5.28 33.25
C CYS A 174 -0.52 -5.84 33.91
N LEU A 175 -1.26 -6.71 33.24
CA LEU A 175 -2.56 -7.20 33.72
C LEU A 175 -2.45 -8.63 34.25
N LYS A 176 -2.89 -8.82 35.50
CA LYS A 176 -2.92 -10.15 36.14
C LYS A 176 -4.05 -11.04 35.59
N LYS A 177 -5.18 -10.45 35.21
CA LYS A 177 -6.35 -11.16 34.67
C LYS A 177 -6.18 -11.40 33.17
N ARG A 178 -6.00 -12.66 32.80
CA ARG A 178 -5.77 -13.08 31.40
C ARG A 178 -6.90 -12.66 30.47
N GLU A 179 -8.15 -12.94 30.83
CA GLU A 179 -9.31 -12.59 30.00
C GLU A 179 -9.40 -11.08 29.77
N LEU A 180 -9.10 -10.29 30.80
CA LEU A 180 -9.10 -8.84 30.66
C LEU A 180 -8.01 -8.37 29.68
N ALA A 181 -6.81 -8.95 29.75
CA ALA A 181 -5.73 -8.65 28.80
C ALA A 181 -6.11 -9.01 27.36
N LEU A 182 -6.72 -10.17 27.14
CA LEU A 182 -7.16 -10.62 25.81
C LEU A 182 -8.34 -9.78 25.28
N SER A 183 -9.27 -9.38 26.13
CA SER A 183 -10.37 -8.47 25.77
C SER A 183 -9.85 -7.09 25.38
N ILE A 184 -8.94 -6.50 26.15
CA ILE A 184 -8.33 -5.20 25.81
C ILE A 184 -7.51 -5.31 24.52
N LEU A 185 -6.78 -6.41 24.32
CA LEU A 185 -6.07 -6.65 23.06
C LEU A 185 -7.04 -6.77 21.87
N SER A 186 -8.17 -7.44 22.05
CA SER A 186 -9.21 -7.55 21.02
C SER A 186 -9.78 -6.18 20.66
N ILE A 187 -10.07 -5.34 21.66
CA ILE A 187 -10.53 -3.96 21.46
C ILE A 187 -9.46 -3.15 20.72
N PHE A 188 -8.19 -3.27 21.10
CA PHE A 188 -7.08 -2.61 20.42
C PHE A 188 -7.00 -3.00 18.94
N VAL A 189 -7.11 -4.30 18.62
CA VAL A 189 -7.12 -4.78 17.23
C VAL A 189 -8.31 -4.21 16.46
N LEU A 190 -9.51 -4.14 17.05
CA LEU A 190 -10.67 -3.49 16.44
C LEU A 190 -10.47 -1.98 16.21
N ILE A 191 -9.75 -1.29 17.11
CA ILE A 191 -9.38 0.11 16.92
C ILE A 191 -8.42 0.28 15.75
N VAL A 192 -7.42 -0.60 15.61
CA VAL A 192 -6.48 -0.60 14.47
C VAL A 192 -7.22 -0.87 13.16
N MET A 193 -8.15 -1.84 13.14
CA MET A 193 -9.01 -2.10 11.99
C MET A 193 -9.85 -0.87 11.63
N ARG A 194 -10.50 -0.25 12.62
CA ARG A 194 -11.30 0.97 12.43
C ARG A 194 -10.45 2.11 11.88
N TYR A 195 -9.26 2.33 12.45
CA TYR A 195 -8.35 3.36 11.98
C TYR A 195 -7.97 3.13 10.52
N SER A 196 -7.57 1.91 10.17
CA SER A 196 -7.17 1.56 8.80
C SER A 196 -8.33 1.69 7.80
N PHE A 197 -9.55 1.32 8.23
CA PHE A 197 -10.76 1.46 7.43
C PHE A 197 -11.05 2.93 7.07
N TYR A 198 -10.95 3.84 8.03
CA TYR A 198 -11.18 5.28 7.77
C TYR A 198 -9.97 6.00 7.17
N ALA A 199 -8.76 5.43 7.29
CA ALA A 199 -7.57 5.96 6.63
C ALA A 199 -7.63 5.77 5.11
N GLY A 200 -8.46 4.82 4.65
CA GLY A 200 -8.82 4.62 3.26
C GLY A 200 -7.67 4.16 2.36
N HIS A 201 -7.91 4.14 1.06
CA HIS A 201 -6.92 3.82 0.05
C HIS A 201 -5.94 4.97 -0.16
N ASP A 202 -4.71 4.62 -0.55
CA ASP A 202 -3.71 5.64 -0.84
C ASP A 202 -3.98 6.32 -2.19
N VAL A 203 -4.46 7.57 -2.13
CA VAL A 203 -4.76 8.40 -3.31
C VAL A 203 -3.49 8.70 -4.14
N SER A 204 -2.29 8.62 -3.54
CA SER A 204 -1.02 8.96 -4.20
C SER A 204 -0.32 7.78 -4.91
N GLY A 205 -0.94 6.60 -4.91
CA GLY A 205 -0.65 5.47 -5.80
C GLY A 205 0.70 4.76 -5.65
N ASN A 206 1.69 5.30 -4.92
CA ASN A 206 3.06 4.78 -5.02
C ASN A 206 3.88 4.70 -3.72
N GLN A 207 3.38 5.19 -2.59
CA GLN A 207 3.95 4.85 -1.28
C GLN A 207 2.91 4.08 -0.48
N SER A 208 3.26 2.87 -0.02
CA SER A 208 2.40 2.15 0.92
C SER A 208 2.52 2.80 2.30
N HIS A 209 1.78 3.89 2.51
CA HIS A 209 1.61 4.43 3.85
C HIS A 209 0.98 3.36 4.73
N TYR A 210 1.41 3.30 5.99
CA TYR A 210 0.85 2.34 6.92
C TYR A 210 -0.64 2.53 7.08
N PHE A 211 -1.35 1.41 7.24
CA PHE A 211 -2.78 1.37 7.50
C PHE A 211 -3.66 1.97 6.40
N ARG A 212 -3.13 2.16 5.18
CA ARG A 212 -3.90 2.56 3.99
C ARG A 212 -4.08 1.40 3.01
N GLY A 213 -5.31 1.14 2.61
CA GLY A 213 -5.74 0.00 1.80
C GLY A 213 -6.46 -1.09 2.58
N GLU A 214 -7.34 -1.83 1.90
CA GLU A 214 -8.21 -2.87 2.45
C GLU A 214 -7.47 -4.04 3.09
N TRP A 215 -6.27 -4.34 2.60
CA TRP A 215 -5.45 -5.43 3.10
C TRP A 215 -5.05 -5.26 4.58
N TRP A 216 -5.00 -4.04 5.12
CA TRP A 216 -4.67 -3.77 6.52
C TRP A 216 -5.75 -4.12 7.54
N TYR A 217 -6.96 -4.46 7.09
CA TYR A 217 -8.07 -4.71 8.01
C TYR A 217 -8.97 -5.89 7.64
N ASN A 218 -9.00 -6.31 6.37
CA ASN A 218 -9.91 -7.39 5.93
C ASN A 218 -9.59 -8.78 6.49
N SER A 219 -8.36 -9.01 6.93
CA SER A 219 -7.88 -10.29 7.48
C SER A 219 -7.64 -10.25 8.99
N THR A 220 -7.49 -9.04 9.52
CA THR A 220 -7.01 -8.72 10.87
C THR A 220 -7.88 -9.31 11.98
N PHE A 221 -9.20 -9.33 11.79
CA PHE A 221 -10.15 -9.89 12.76
C PHE A 221 -9.82 -11.34 13.15
N LEU A 222 -9.21 -12.11 12.24
CA LEU A 222 -8.88 -13.51 12.50
C LEU A 222 -7.77 -13.68 13.54
N PHE A 223 -7.00 -12.63 13.84
CA PHE A 223 -6.10 -12.62 14.99
C PHE A 223 -6.88 -12.75 16.31
N ILE A 224 -7.98 -12.00 16.44
CA ILE A 224 -8.88 -12.05 17.60
C ILE A 224 -9.48 -13.46 17.73
N LEU A 225 -9.95 -14.02 16.62
CA LEU A 225 -10.47 -15.40 16.59
C LEU A 225 -9.41 -16.40 17.08
N GLY A 226 -8.15 -16.22 16.67
CA GLY A 226 -7.02 -17.03 17.12
C GLY A 226 -6.76 -16.94 18.62
N LEU A 227 -6.78 -15.73 19.20
CA LEU A 227 -6.62 -15.51 20.65
C LEU A 227 -7.65 -16.31 21.44
N TRP A 228 -8.93 -16.13 21.11
CA TRP A 228 -10.04 -16.75 21.85
C TRP A 228 -10.16 -18.25 21.59
N TYR A 229 -9.85 -18.71 20.38
CA TYR A 229 -9.72 -20.14 20.11
C TYR A 229 -8.61 -20.78 20.95
N GLY A 230 -7.45 -20.12 21.08
CA GLY A 230 -6.38 -20.57 21.96
C GLY A 230 -6.80 -20.62 23.43
N ARG A 231 -7.51 -19.58 23.90
CA ARG A 231 -7.95 -19.47 25.30
C ARG A 231 -8.99 -20.51 25.69
N PHE A 232 -9.93 -20.80 24.80
CA PHE A 232 -11.01 -21.76 25.04
C PHE A 232 -10.79 -23.10 24.31
N TYR A 233 -9.54 -23.42 23.98
CA TYR A 233 -9.16 -24.57 23.14
C TYR A 233 -9.89 -25.87 23.51
N ALA A 234 -9.90 -26.25 24.79
CA ALA A 234 -10.55 -27.49 25.24
C ALA A 234 -12.08 -27.49 25.04
N HIS A 235 -12.74 -26.36 25.32
CA HIS A 235 -14.20 -26.22 25.19
C HIS A 235 -14.61 -26.20 23.72
N VAL A 236 -13.91 -25.39 22.91
CA VAL A 236 -14.18 -25.27 21.48
C VAL A 236 -13.94 -26.60 20.78
N ASN A 237 -12.82 -27.28 21.04
CA ASN A 237 -12.54 -28.56 20.37
C ASN A 237 -13.52 -29.65 20.75
N ARG A 238 -13.95 -29.73 22.01
CA ARG A 238 -15.01 -30.68 22.41
C ARG A 238 -16.30 -30.44 21.63
N PHE A 239 -16.69 -29.18 21.44
CA PHE A 239 -17.84 -28.81 20.62
C PHE A 239 -17.64 -29.21 19.14
N LEU A 240 -16.49 -28.85 18.54
CA LEU A 240 -16.17 -29.18 17.16
C LEU A 240 -16.11 -30.69 16.91
N GLU A 241 -15.55 -31.47 17.85
CA GLU A 241 -15.50 -32.93 17.76
C GLU A 241 -16.90 -33.55 17.75
N LYS A 242 -17.77 -33.09 18.65
CA LYS A 242 -19.16 -33.57 18.77
C LYS A 242 -19.97 -33.27 17.52
N THR A 243 -19.76 -32.11 16.90
CA THR A 243 -20.55 -31.61 15.78
C THR A 243 -19.88 -31.77 14.41
N TYR A 244 -18.68 -32.37 14.38
CA TYR A 244 -17.80 -32.47 13.21
C TYR A 244 -18.50 -32.91 11.92
N ARG A 245 -19.30 -33.99 11.99
CA ARG A 245 -19.97 -34.59 10.82
C ARG A 245 -20.98 -33.64 10.16
N ILE A 246 -21.51 -32.70 10.94
CA ILE A 246 -22.47 -31.69 10.48
C ILE A 246 -21.72 -30.43 10.07
N LEU A 247 -20.81 -29.95 10.92
CA LEU A 247 -20.10 -28.69 10.66
C LEU A 247 -19.17 -28.76 9.46
N LEU A 248 -18.47 -29.88 9.20
CA LEU A 248 -17.54 -29.95 8.08
C LEU A 248 -18.21 -29.69 6.72
N PRO A 249 -19.26 -30.42 6.29
CA PRO A 249 -19.91 -30.15 5.01
C PRO A 249 -20.56 -28.76 4.96
N ILE A 250 -21.14 -28.28 6.07
CA ILE A 250 -21.72 -26.93 6.16
C ILE A 250 -20.63 -25.88 5.95
N CYS A 251 -19.53 -25.93 6.71
CA CYS A 251 -18.43 -25.00 6.56
C CYS A 251 -17.77 -25.09 5.18
N PHE A 252 -17.73 -26.27 4.56
CA PHE A 252 -17.23 -26.41 3.18
C PHE A 252 -18.11 -25.65 2.18
N VAL A 253 -19.42 -25.87 2.21
CA VAL A 253 -20.38 -25.16 1.35
C VAL A 253 -20.38 -23.67 1.63
N LEU A 254 -20.42 -23.26 2.91
CA LEU A 254 -20.40 -21.85 3.30
C LEU A 254 -19.07 -21.17 2.95
N ALA A 255 -17.93 -21.86 3.02
CA ALA A 255 -16.66 -21.29 2.58
C ALA A 255 -16.66 -21.08 1.06
N PHE A 256 -17.19 -22.04 0.29
CA PHE A 256 -17.32 -21.90 -1.16
C PHE A 256 -18.24 -20.74 -1.54
N VAL A 257 -19.45 -20.70 -0.97
CA VAL A 257 -20.40 -19.60 -1.18
C VAL A 257 -19.82 -18.27 -0.71
N GLY A 258 -19.21 -18.24 0.47
CA GLY A 258 -18.58 -17.05 1.05
C GLY A 258 -17.47 -16.47 0.16
N MET A 259 -16.62 -17.33 -0.43
CA MET A 259 -15.61 -16.89 -1.41
C MET A 259 -16.25 -16.17 -2.61
N HIS A 260 -17.31 -16.74 -3.18
CA HIS A 260 -18.00 -16.14 -4.32
C HIS A 260 -18.76 -14.85 -3.96
N VAL A 261 -19.45 -14.84 -2.81
CA VAL A 261 -20.16 -13.65 -2.31
C VAL A 261 -19.18 -12.54 -1.97
N SER A 262 -18.03 -12.86 -1.37
CA SER A 262 -16.94 -11.91 -1.13
C SER A 262 -16.40 -11.32 -2.42
N ALA A 263 -16.10 -12.17 -3.42
CA ALA A 263 -15.62 -11.70 -4.73
C ALA A 263 -16.64 -10.79 -5.41
N PHE A 264 -17.93 -11.14 -5.33
CA PHE A 264 -19.00 -10.27 -5.81
C PHE A 264 -19.05 -8.94 -5.06
N ALA A 265 -18.98 -8.95 -3.72
CA ALA A 265 -19.04 -7.74 -2.91
C ALA A 265 -17.89 -6.78 -3.24
N VAL A 266 -16.65 -7.29 -3.34
CA VAL A 266 -15.49 -6.48 -3.74
C VAL A 266 -15.65 -5.89 -5.13
N ARG A 267 -16.20 -6.63 -6.09
CA ARG A 267 -16.38 -6.13 -7.46
C ARG A 267 -17.55 -5.15 -7.59
N ARG A 268 -18.60 -5.31 -6.78
CA ARG A 268 -19.84 -4.54 -6.90
C ARG A 268 -19.86 -3.27 -6.04
N PHE A 269 -19.35 -3.39 -4.82
CA PHE A 269 -19.32 -2.33 -3.82
C PHE A 269 -17.90 -1.79 -3.70
N GLY A 270 -16.94 -2.70 -3.53
CA GLY A 270 -15.51 -2.39 -3.51
C GLY A 270 -15.07 -1.51 -2.36
N TYR A 271 -13.75 -1.40 -2.20
CA TYR A 271 -13.13 -0.50 -1.24
C TYR A 271 -12.61 0.79 -1.88
N TYR A 272 -12.51 0.84 -3.22
CA TYR A 272 -11.88 1.95 -3.95
C TYR A 272 -12.83 3.14 -4.21
N ASN A 273 -14.08 3.07 -3.76
CA ASN A 273 -15.09 4.12 -3.96
C ASN A 273 -15.32 4.97 -2.70
N GLU A 274 -14.42 4.94 -1.72
CA GLU A 274 -14.53 5.62 -0.41
C GLU A 274 -14.86 7.12 -0.51
N HIS A 275 -14.46 7.78 -1.61
CA HIS A 275 -14.74 9.21 -1.88
C HIS A 275 -16.14 9.48 -2.42
N MET A 276 -16.90 8.46 -2.82
CA MET A 276 -18.27 8.61 -3.31
C MET A 276 -19.27 8.66 -2.14
N ALA A 277 -20.46 9.24 -2.36
CA ALA A 277 -21.49 9.44 -1.33
C ALA A 277 -21.88 8.16 -0.53
N PHE A 278 -21.71 6.98 -1.12
CA PHE A 278 -21.97 5.68 -0.49
C PHE A 278 -20.71 4.83 -0.26
N GLY A 279 -19.52 5.37 -0.49
CA GLY A 279 -18.24 4.66 -0.46
C GLY A 279 -17.96 3.92 0.84
N TYR A 280 -18.08 4.62 1.98
CA TYR A 280 -17.87 4.00 3.29
C TYR A 280 -18.90 2.93 3.64
N ARG A 281 -20.16 3.10 3.21
CA ARG A 281 -21.19 2.08 3.41
C ARG A 281 -20.85 0.80 2.64
N ASP A 282 -20.46 0.97 1.39
CA ASP A 282 -20.14 -0.10 0.45
C ASP A 282 -18.87 -0.85 0.88
N ALA A 283 -17.84 -0.12 1.31
CA ALA A 283 -16.65 -0.67 1.94
C ALA A 283 -16.97 -1.43 3.23
N PHE A 284 -17.86 -0.90 4.08
CA PHE A 284 -18.27 -1.57 5.32
C PHE A 284 -19.02 -2.88 5.06
N ILE A 285 -19.96 -2.89 4.10
CA ILE A 285 -20.67 -4.11 3.67
C ILE A 285 -19.65 -5.16 3.20
N THR A 286 -18.69 -4.75 2.38
CA THR A 286 -17.65 -5.63 1.87
C THR A 286 -16.78 -6.19 3.01
N LEU A 287 -16.39 -5.35 3.98
CA LEU A 287 -15.64 -5.78 5.17
C LEU A 287 -16.40 -6.80 6.01
N VAL A 288 -17.70 -6.60 6.25
CA VAL A 288 -18.52 -7.56 7.01
C VAL A 288 -18.57 -8.91 6.29
N ILE A 289 -18.81 -8.91 4.98
CA ILE A 289 -18.86 -10.13 4.16
C ILE A 289 -17.50 -10.85 4.18
N GLN A 290 -16.39 -10.14 4.02
CA GLN A 290 -15.05 -10.71 4.07
C GLN A 290 -14.72 -11.25 5.46
N THR A 291 -15.09 -10.54 6.53
CA THR A 291 -14.87 -10.99 7.90
C THR A 291 -15.59 -12.31 8.18
N VAL A 292 -16.87 -12.42 7.80
CA VAL A 292 -17.66 -13.65 7.95
C VAL A 292 -17.04 -14.79 7.12
N SER A 293 -16.66 -14.50 5.87
CA SER A 293 -16.02 -15.47 4.98
C SER A 293 -14.70 -15.98 5.55
N GLY A 294 -13.88 -15.09 6.13
CA GLY A 294 -12.63 -15.43 6.80
C GLY A 294 -12.84 -16.31 8.03
N VAL A 295 -13.87 -16.04 8.84
CA VAL A 295 -14.20 -16.86 10.02
C VAL A 295 -14.62 -18.27 9.59
N VAL A 296 -15.50 -18.38 8.60
CA VAL A 296 -15.98 -19.66 8.06
C VAL A 296 -14.81 -20.45 7.44
N PHE A 297 -13.99 -19.81 6.61
CA PHE A 297 -12.84 -20.43 5.98
C PHE A 297 -11.81 -20.92 7.02
N THR A 298 -11.47 -20.10 8.01
CA THR A 298 -10.53 -20.49 9.07
C THR A 298 -11.09 -21.65 9.90
N THR A 299 -12.39 -21.64 10.20
CA THR A 299 -13.07 -22.76 10.87
C THR A 299 -13.01 -24.03 10.02
N LEU A 300 -13.20 -23.93 8.69
CA LEU A 300 -13.00 -25.05 7.78
C LEU A 300 -11.57 -25.59 7.84
N ILE A 301 -10.54 -24.73 7.88
CA ILE A 301 -9.15 -25.17 8.03
C ILE A 301 -8.92 -25.91 9.36
N VAL A 302 -9.50 -25.42 10.46
CA VAL A 302 -9.46 -26.10 11.76
C VAL A 302 -10.11 -27.48 11.65
N LEU A 303 -11.34 -27.57 11.15
CA LEU A 303 -12.06 -28.82 10.98
C LEU A 303 -11.30 -29.80 10.07
N LEU A 304 -10.79 -29.34 8.93
CA LEU A 304 -9.98 -30.17 8.05
C LEU A 304 -8.77 -30.73 8.81
N ASN A 305 -7.99 -29.88 9.50
CA ASN A 305 -6.80 -30.36 10.22
C ASN A 305 -7.13 -31.28 11.42
N MET A 306 -8.33 -31.18 12.00
CA MET A 306 -8.75 -32.11 13.06
C MET A 306 -8.70 -33.57 12.63
N ARG A 307 -8.90 -33.87 11.34
CA ARG A 307 -8.88 -35.25 10.82
C ARG A 307 -7.83 -35.47 9.74
N LEU A 308 -7.49 -34.46 8.96
CA LEU A 308 -6.50 -34.50 7.90
C LEU A 308 -5.12 -34.09 8.44
N THR A 309 -4.22 -35.06 8.53
CA THR A 309 -2.79 -34.80 8.74
C THR A 309 -2.14 -34.66 7.38
N ILE A 310 -1.61 -33.47 7.06
CA ILE A 310 -0.84 -33.23 5.83
C ILE A 310 0.64 -33.44 6.11
N GLY A 311 1.43 -33.86 5.14
CA GLY A 311 2.86 -33.97 5.39
C GLY A 311 3.63 -34.72 4.33
N ASN A 312 4.56 -34.00 3.70
CA ASN A 312 5.63 -34.58 2.90
C ASN A 312 6.88 -33.70 3.04
N ARG A 313 8.01 -34.19 2.52
CA ARG A 313 9.30 -33.49 2.63
C ARG A 313 9.24 -32.08 2.04
N ALA A 314 8.55 -31.91 0.91
CA ALA A 314 8.44 -30.62 0.23
C ALA A 314 7.60 -29.62 1.05
N LEU A 315 6.39 -29.98 1.51
CA LEU A 315 5.58 -29.11 2.36
C LEU A 315 6.27 -28.74 3.67
N ARG A 316 6.94 -29.70 4.31
CA ARG A 316 7.72 -29.44 5.53
C ARG A 316 8.84 -28.44 5.26
N TYR A 317 9.46 -28.49 4.08
CA TYR A 317 10.49 -27.55 3.68
C TYR A 317 9.90 -26.16 3.38
N ILE A 318 8.84 -26.08 2.58
CA ILE A 318 8.14 -24.83 2.26
C ILE A 318 7.64 -24.14 3.53
N GLY A 319 7.09 -24.89 4.48
CA GLY A 319 6.68 -24.36 5.78
C GLY A 319 7.83 -23.71 6.57
N LYS A 320 9.07 -24.22 6.44
CA LYS A 320 10.26 -23.63 7.08
C LYS A 320 10.68 -22.32 6.44
N ILE A 321 10.65 -22.22 5.12
CA ILE A 321 11.05 -21.03 4.36
C ILE A 321 9.91 -20.02 4.14
N SER A 322 8.72 -20.27 4.72
CA SER A 322 7.49 -19.54 4.41
C SER A 322 7.58 -18.03 4.66
N LEU A 323 8.26 -17.58 5.71
CA LEU A 323 8.44 -16.15 5.97
C LEU A 323 9.39 -15.49 4.95
N PRO A 324 10.63 -15.98 4.71
CA PRO A 324 11.45 -15.47 3.62
C PRO A 324 10.75 -15.48 2.26
N LEU A 325 10.03 -16.56 1.94
CA LEU A 325 9.26 -16.70 0.71
C LEU A 325 8.16 -15.65 0.59
N PHE A 326 7.41 -15.42 1.66
CA PHE A 326 6.40 -14.36 1.73
C PHE A 326 7.01 -12.97 1.53
N LEU A 327 8.22 -12.71 2.00
CA LEU A 327 8.83 -11.39 1.91
C LEU A 327 9.46 -11.11 0.53
N CYS A 328 10.07 -12.11 -0.11
CA CYS A 328 10.79 -11.88 -1.36
C CYS A 328 9.91 -11.99 -2.63
N HIS A 329 8.80 -12.74 -2.61
CA HIS A 329 8.04 -13.05 -3.83
C HIS A 329 7.54 -11.80 -4.58
N GLY A 330 7.16 -10.74 -3.86
CA GLY A 330 6.63 -9.51 -4.45
C GLY A 330 7.60 -8.85 -5.42
N CYS A 331 8.91 -8.94 -5.16
CA CYS A 331 9.96 -8.45 -6.05
C CYS A 331 9.95 -9.20 -7.39
N PHE A 332 9.77 -10.52 -7.38
CA PHE A 332 9.71 -11.30 -8.62
C PHE A 332 8.40 -11.08 -9.39
N VAL A 333 7.29 -10.86 -8.68
CA VAL A 333 6.00 -10.56 -9.33
C VAL A 333 6.03 -9.21 -10.06
N ARG A 334 6.57 -8.15 -9.43
CA ARG A 334 6.40 -6.76 -9.88
C ARG A 334 7.66 -5.98 -10.23
N GLN A 335 8.85 -6.46 -9.92
CA GLN A 335 10.09 -5.71 -10.19
C GLN A 335 10.97 -6.45 -11.19
N VAL A 336 11.36 -7.70 -10.90
CA VAL A 336 12.35 -8.44 -11.70
C VAL A 336 11.81 -8.84 -13.08
N PHE A 337 10.57 -9.33 -13.14
CA PHE A 337 9.96 -9.80 -14.38
C PHE A 337 8.90 -8.83 -14.93
N ASP A 338 8.88 -7.59 -14.43
CA ASP A 338 7.96 -6.60 -14.95
C ASP A 338 8.30 -6.23 -16.40
N GLY A 339 7.29 -6.12 -17.26
CA GLY A 339 7.48 -5.86 -18.70
C GLY A 339 8.15 -6.97 -19.52
N VAL A 340 8.67 -8.04 -18.89
CA VAL A 340 9.28 -9.16 -19.61
C VAL A 340 8.19 -9.97 -20.35
N PRO A 341 8.27 -10.12 -21.69
CA PRO A 341 7.24 -10.83 -22.45
C PRO A 341 7.32 -12.33 -22.17
N MET A 342 6.29 -12.86 -21.51
CA MET A 342 6.16 -14.29 -21.22
C MET A 342 4.68 -14.67 -21.13
N SER A 343 4.36 -15.91 -21.50
CA SER A 343 2.99 -16.40 -21.33
C SER A 343 2.61 -16.48 -19.84
N PRO A 344 1.34 -16.30 -19.46
CA PRO A 344 0.89 -16.40 -18.07
C PRO A 344 1.34 -17.68 -17.37
N THR A 345 1.24 -18.82 -18.06
CA THR A 345 1.68 -20.10 -17.52
C THR A 345 3.18 -20.08 -17.23
N VAL A 346 4.02 -19.68 -18.17
CA VAL A 346 5.47 -19.61 -17.92
C VAL A 346 5.80 -18.66 -16.77
N ARG A 347 5.13 -17.51 -16.68
CA ARG A 347 5.30 -16.54 -15.59
C ARG A 347 5.05 -17.14 -14.22
N TYR A 348 3.95 -17.87 -14.05
CA TYR A 348 3.64 -18.53 -12.77
C TYR A 348 4.74 -19.51 -12.38
N GLY A 349 5.20 -20.35 -13.31
CA GLY A 349 6.26 -21.31 -13.09
C GLY A 349 7.57 -20.65 -12.67
N VAL A 350 8.04 -19.67 -13.46
CA VAL A 350 9.30 -18.97 -13.20
C VAL A 350 9.26 -18.22 -11.87
N VAL A 351 8.20 -17.45 -11.61
CA VAL A 351 8.09 -16.66 -10.37
C VAL A 351 8.03 -17.57 -9.15
N LEU A 352 7.25 -18.66 -9.17
CA LEU A 352 7.19 -19.61 -8.05
C LEU A 352 8.56 -20.25 -7.80
N THR A 353 9.20 -20.77 -8.85
CA THR A 353 10.50 -21.43 -8.74
C THR A 353 11.58 -20.48 -8.22
N VAL A 354 11.72 -19.29 -8.82
CA VAL A 354 12.74 -18.32 -8.40
C VAL A 354 12.46 -17.80 -6.98
N SER A 355 11.20 -17.57 -6.61
CA SER A 355 10.85 -17.16 -5.24
C SER A 355 11.23 -18.23 -4.21
N ILE A 356 10.95 -19.51 -4.49
CA ILE A 356 11.32 -20.63 -3.61
C ILE A 356 12.85 -20.76 -3.52
N LEU A 357 13.57 -20.67 -4.64
CA LEU A 357 15.04 -20.72 -4.65
C LEU A 357 15.65 -19.57 -3.85
N CYS A 358 15.19 -18.34 -4.08
CA CYS A 358 15.65 -17.17 -3.33
C CYS A 358 15.41 -17.33 -1.82
N ALA A 359 14.19 -17.70 -1.42
CA ALA A 359 13.87 -17.95 -0.02
C ALA A 359 14.70 -19.08 0.60
N SER A 360 15.02 -20.11 -0.18
CA SER A 360 15.86 -21.24 0.23
C SER A 360 17.31 -20.83 0.49
N ILE A 361 17.85 -19.90 -0.30
CA ILE A 361 19.19 -19.33 -0.14
C ILE A 361 19.25 -18.41 1.09
N LEU A 362 18.18 -17.63 1.33
CA LEU A 362 18.13 -16.64 2.42
C LEU A 362 17.84 -17.24 3.80
N GLU A 363 17.08 -18.34 3.87
CA GLU A 363 16.66 -18.94 5.14
C GLU A 363 17.83 -19.33 6.07
N PRO A 364 18.95 -19.94 5.62
CA PRO A 364 20.09 -20.22 6.48
C PRO A 364 20.65 -18.97 7.17
N ALA A 365 20.76 -17.86 6.43
CA ALA A 365 21.23 -16.58 6.95
C ALA A 365 20.22 -15.99 7.96
N CYS A 366 18.93 -15.96 7.60
CA CYS A 366 17.85 -15.57 8.51
C CYS A 366 17.92 -16.34 9.83
N ARG A 367 18.01 -17.67 9.75
CA ARG A 367 18.06 -18.54 10.91
C ARG A 367 19.29 -18.28 11.78
N PHE A 368 20.46 -18.17 11.16
CA PHE A 368 21.70 -17.88 11.87
C PHE A 368 21.59 -16.57 12.66
N LEU A 369 21.16 -15.48 12.01
CA LEU A 369 21.01 -14.18 12.65
C LEU A 369 19.95 -14.20 13.77
N VAL A 370 18.83 -14.90 13.58
CA VAL A 370 17.81 -15.09 14.63
C VAL A 370 18.37 -15.87 15.82
N GLN A 371 19.16 -16.91 15.58
CA GLN A 371 19.80 -17.67 16.66
C GLN A 371 20.81 -16.82 17.42
N GLN A 372 21.60 -15.99 16.73
CA GLN A 372 22.51 -15.04 17.36
C GLN A 372 21.77 -14.00 18.19
N ALA A 373 20.68 -13.43 17.67
CA ALA A 373 19.87 -12.50 18.44
C ALA A 373 19.30 -13.14 19.73
N LYS A 374 18.85 -14.39 19.65
CA LYS A 374 18.30 -15.13 20.80
C LYS A 374 19.38 -15.57 21.80
N SER A 375 20.61 -15.86 21.35
CA SER A 375 21.70 -16.25 22.23
C SER A 375 22.10 -15.12 23.20
N ILE A 376 21.97 -13.86 22.78
CA ILE A 376 22.17 -12.66 23.62
C ILE A 376 21.26 -12.67 24.85
N GLY A 377 20.03 -13.19 24.73
CA GLY A 377 19.06 -13.26 25.83
C GLY A 377 19.19 -14.48 26.76
N ASN A 378 20.04 -15.45 26.41
CA ASN A 378 20.16 -16.75 27.10
C ASN A 378 21.53 -16.97 27.76
N ILE A 379 22.32 -15.91 27.96
CA ILE A 379 23.61 -16.00 28.66
C ILE A 379 23.36 -16.43 30.12
N ARG A 380 23.72 -17.67 30.44
CA ARG A 380 23.73 -18.21 31.81
C ARG A 380 24.67 -17.33 32.64
N LYS A 381 24.20 -16.77 33.76
CA LYS A 381 25.07 -16.00 34.66
C LYS A 381 26.14 -16.94 35.23
N PRO A 382 27.43 -16.75 34.92
CA PRO A 382 28.49 -17.49 35.60
C PRO A 382 28.55 -17.05 37.06
N ASP A 383 29.02 -17.93 37.94
CA ASP A 383 29.19 -17.64 39.36
C ASP A 383 30.09 -16.42 39.54
N ARG A 384 29.64 -15.43 40.33
CA ARG A 384 30.30 -14.13 40.53
C ARG A 384 31.72 -14.27 41.07
N ASN A 385 32.00 -15.36 41.76
CA ASN A 385 33.29 -15.60 42.40
C ASN A 385 34.34 -16.20 41.46
N THR A 386 33.95 -16.60 40.24
CA THR A 386 34.86 -17.16 39.24
C THR A 386 35.51 -16.05 38.38
N LEU A 387 36.65 -16.36 37.78
CA LEU A 387 37.31 -15.46 36.81
C LEU A 387 36.39 -15.15 35.62
N GLU A 388 35.56 -16.11 35.20
CA GLU A 388 34.49 -15.92 34.21
C GLU A 388 33.40 -14.96 34.71
N GLY A 389 33.01 -15.05 35.99
CA GLY A 389 32.09 -14.12 36.65
C GLY A 389 32.57 -12.67 36.65
N LYS A 390 33.86 -12.44 36.96
CA LYS A 390 34.47 -11.10 36.94
C LYS A 390 34.57 -10.54 35.51
N LYS A 391 35.03 -11.35 34.54
CA LYS A 391 35.05 -10.96 33.11
C LYS A 391 33.64 -10.70 32.55
N TRP A 392 32.64 -11.45 33.02
CA TRP A 392 31.24 -11.25 32.66
C TRP A 392 30.71 -9.92 33.21
N GLN A 393 31.06 -9.53 34.44
CA GLN A 393 30.69 -8.22 34.99
C GLN A 393 31.32 -7.06 34.18
N GLU A 394 32.60 -7.15 33.84
CA GLU A 394 33.27 -6.15 32.98
C GLU A 394 32.66 -6.09 31.58
N HIS A 395 32.26 -7.23 31.01
CA HIS A 395 31.54 -7.29 29.74
C HIS A 395 30.13 -6.69 29.84
N GLN A 396 29.39 -6.92 30.93
CA GLN A 396 28.06 -6.34 31.15
C GLN A 396 28.09 -4.83 31.41
N GLU A 397 29.09 -4.32 32.13
CA GLU A 397 29.28 -2.87 32.29
C GLU A 397 29.67 -2.21 30.95
N ARG A 398 30.48 -2.87 30.11
CA ARG A 398 30.68 -2.44 28.72
C ARG A 398 29.38 -2.46 27.93
N ILE A 399 28.57 -3.53 27.99
CA ILE A 399 27.28 -3.58 27.28
C ILE A 399 26.32 -2.51 27.78
N LYS A 400 26.23 -2.23 29.09
CA LYS A 400 25.44 -1.11 29.61
C LYS A 400 25.94 0.23 29.08
N LYS A 401 27.25 0.41 28.99
CA LYS A 401 27.87 1.58 28.36
C LYS A 401 27.48 1.68 26.88
N TYR A 402 27.56 0.60 26.12
CA TYR A 402 27.15 0.56 24.71
C TYR A 402 25.63 0.76 24.52
N ARG A 403 24.77 0.18 25.37
CA ARG A 403 23.32 0.42 25.34
C ARG A 403 22.94 1.86 25.67
N LYS A 404 23.68 2.51 26.57
CA LYS A 404 23.53 3.96 26.82
C LYS A 404 23.97 4.78 25.60
N ILE A 405 25.03 4.35 24.90
CA ILE A 405 25.47 4.96 23.64
C ILE A 405 24.43 4.75 22.53
N GLU A 406 23.89 3.53 22.35
CA GLU A 406 22.83 3.20 21.38
C GLU A 406 21.53 3.97 21.67
N ALA A 407 21.11 4.05 22.94
CA ALA A 407 19.97 4.88 23.33
C ALA A 407 20.23 6.38 23.08
N GLY A 408 21.47 6.84 23.29
CA GLY A 408 21.92 8.18 22.93
C GLY A 408 21.88 8.44 21.42
N ILE A 409 22.33 7.48 20.60
CA ILE A 409 22.26 7.54 19.14
C ILE A 409 20.81 7.56 18.69
N LEU A 410 19.95 6.70 19.23
CA LEU A 410 18.52 6.66 18.89
C LEU A 410 17.82 7.96 19.27
N ALA A 411 18.08 8.49 20.47
CA ALA A 411 17.57 9.79 20.90
C ALA A 411 18.07 10.93 20.00
N THR A 412 19.34 10.89 19.57
CA THR A 412 19.93 11.86 18.64
C THR A 412 19.26 11.78 17.26
N VAL A 413 19.02 10.58 16.74
CA VAL A 413 18.30 10.38 15.47
C VAL A 413 16.88 10.94 15.56
N VAL A 414 16.17 10.72 16.67
CA VAL A 414 14.84 11.29 16.90
C VAL A 414 14.91 12.82 16.99
N ILE A 415 15.89 13.39 17.70
CA ILE A 415 16.09 14.83 17.81
C ILE A 415 16.43 15.44 16.44
N LEU A 416 17.26 14.77 15.63
CA LEU A 416 17.60 15.23 14.27
C LEU A 416 16.42 15.10 13.31
N ALA A 417 15.61 14.04 13.43
CA ALA A 417 14.40 13.89 12.63
C ALA A 417 13.36 14.96 12.99
N VAL A 418 13.17 15.24 14.29
CA VAL A 418 12.32 16.33 14.77
C VAL A 418 12.90 17.67 14.35
N GLY A 419 14.19 17.93 14.54
CA GLY A 419 14.85 19.16 14.10
C GLY A 419 14.78 19.36 12.59
N TYR A 420 14.84 18.29 11.80
CA TYR A 420 14.60 18.36 10.36
C TYR A 420 13.16 18.76 10.04
N THR A 421 12.16 18.15 10.68
CA THR A 421 10.75 18.45 10.38
C THR A 421 10.29 19.80 10.92
N THR A 422 10.80 20.25 12.06
CA THR A 422 10.38 21.49 12.72
C THR A 422 11.25 22.70 12.38
N ILE A 423 12.51 22.51 12.00
CA ILE A 423 13.45 23.62 11.73
C ILE A 423 13.98 23.56 10.30
N ALA A 424 14.67 22.48 9.91
CA ALA A 424 15.40 22.45 8.64
C ALA A 424 14.48 22.46 7.41
N LYS A 425 13.40 21.67 7.41
CA LYS A 425 12.45 21.60 6.30
C LYS A 425 11.72 22.94 6.08
N PRO A 426 11.20 23.62 7.12
CA PRO A 426 10.70 24.99 6.96
C PRO A 426 11.76 25.96 6.42
N LEU A 427 13.00 25.91 6.90
CA LEU A 427 14.07 26.78 6.39
C LEU A 427 14.42 26.50 4.92
N LEU A 428 14.45 25.24 4.50
CA LEU A 428 14.71 24.86 3.11
C LEU A 428 13.58 25.32 2.19
N LEU A 429 12.32 25.12 2.58
CA LEU A 429 11.16 25.60 1.81
C LEU A 429 11.12 27.13 1.75
N LYS A 430 11.48 27.82 2.85
CA LYS A 430 11.61 29.28 2.86
C LYS A 430 12.72 29.76 1.95
N TYR A 431 13.88 29.10 1.97
CA TYR A 431 15.00 29.42 1.08
C TYR A 431 14.66 29.18 -0.39
N GLU A 432 13.98 28.07 -0.70
CA GLU A 432 13.50 27.74 -2.04
C GLU A 432 12.51 28.81 -2.55
N CYS A 433 11.50 29.16 -1.74
CA CYS A 433 10.56 30.24 -2.05
C CYS A 433 11.29 31.58 -2.26
N ASN A 434 12.24 31.96 -1.40
CA ASN A 434 12.99 33.21 -1.57
C ASN A 434 13.73 33.26 -2.93
N ARG A 435 14.37 32.15 -3.34
CA ARG A 435 15.04 32.07 -4.65
C ARG A 435 14.06 32.16 -5.81
N GLU A 436 12.85 31.62 -5.66
CA GLU A 436 11.79 31.76 -6.65
C GLU A 436 11.33 33.21 -6.74
N MET A 437 11.19 33.90 -5.61
CA MET A 437 10.84 35.33 -5.59
C MET A 437 11.93 36.18 -6.25
N GLU A 438 13.21 35.91 -5.96
CA GLU A 438 14.34 36.57 -6.62
C GLU A 438 14.31 36.36 -8.14
N ALA A 439 14.01 35.13 -8.59
CA ALA A 439 13.87 34.84 -10.01
C ALA A 439 12.69 35.63 -10.62
N LEU A 440 11.53 35.64 -9.95
CA LEU A 440 10.32 36.33 -10.39
C LEU A 440 10.44 37.86 -10.43
N GLN A 441 11.38 38.47 -9.69
CA GLN A 441 11.62 39.91 -9.77
C GLN A 441 12.26 40.37 -11.09
N GLN A 442 12.87 39.45 -11.85
CA GLN A 442 13.63 39.78 -13.06
C GLN A 442 13.02 39.23 -14.34
N VAL A 443 11.81 38.65 -14.26
CA VAL A 443 11.15 38.03 -15.42
C VAL A 443 10.43 39.03 -16.30
N LYS A 444 10.23 38.63 -17.55
CA LYS A 444 9.36 39.29 -18.53
C LYS A 444 8.26 38.35 -18.97
N GLU A 445 7.21 38.92 -19.56
CA GLU A 445 6.17 38.12 -20.20
C GLU A 445 6.79 37.17 -21.24
N GLY A 446 6.39 35.90 -21.20
CA GLY A 446 6.92 34.80 -22.00
C GLY A 446 8.02 33.96 -21.32
N ASP A 447 8.63 34.44 -20.22
CA ASP A 447 9.65 33.67 -19.50
C ASP A 447 9.05 32.42 -18.83
N ILE A 448 9.89 31.40 -18.66
CA ILE A 448 9.53 30.15 -17.96
C ILE A 448 10.16 30.15 -16.57
N VAL A 449 9.31 29.97 -15.56
CA VAL A 449 9.70 29.89 -14.15
C VAL A 449 9.22 28.59 -13.53
N PHE A 450 9.77 28.27 -12.36
CA PHE A 450 9.34 27.13 -11.57
C PHE A 450 8.64 27.58 -10.31
N PHE A 451 7.44 27.05 -10.04
CA PHE A 451 6.69 27.38 -8.82
C PHE A 451 5.82 26.20 -8.40
N GLY A 452 5.83 25.82 -7.13
CA GLY A 452 5.10 24.65 -6.64
C GLY A 452 5.60 23.31 -7.20
N ARG A 453 5.00 22.24 -6.68
CA ARG A 453 5.33 20.86 -7.07
C ARG A 453 4.10 19.98 -7.21
N TYR A 454 4.03 19.24 -8.31
CA TYR A 454 2.95 18.31 -8.61
C TYR A 454 3.47 16.98 -9.12
N ASN A 455 2.70 15.92 -8.94
CA ASN A 455 3.04 14.63 -9.51
C ASN A 455 2.53 14.56 -10.95
N THR A 456 3.42 14.81 -11.90
CA THR A 456 3.14 14.85 -13.35
C THR A 456 3.25 13.46 -13.99
N SER A 457 3.86 12.46 -13.32
CA SER A 457 3.97 11.10 -13.84
C SER A 457 3.60 10.01 -12.85
N ASN A 458 2.59 9.21 -13.22
CA ASN A 458 2.19 8.01 -12.47
C ASN A 458 3.27 6.91 -12.47
N ARG A 459 4.25 6.98 -13.39
CA ARG A 459 5.31 5.98 -13.56
C ARG A 459 6.56 6.28 -12.72
N ARG A 460 6.78 7.54 -12.32
CA ARG A 460 7.92 7.99 -11.50
C ARG A 460 7.43 8.96 -10.41
N PRO A 461 6.96 8.45 -9.28
CA PRO A 461 6.37 9.27 -8.23
C PRO A 461 7.44 10.14 -7.54
N GLY A 462 7.33 11.44 -7.76
CA GLY A 462 8.04 12.50 -7.08
C GLY A 462 7.27 13.79 -7.28
N LYS A 463 7.27 14.69 -6.30
CA LYS A 463 6.71 16.05 -6.46
C LYS A 463 7.66 16.83 -7.39
N GLU A 464 7.45 16.68 -8.70
CA GLU A 464 8.19 17.37 -9.75
C GLU A 464 7.91 18.86 -9.69
N ARG A 465 8.91 19.68 -10.02
CA ARG A 465 8.74 21.13 -10.09
C ARG A 465 7.86 21.46 -11.29
N LEU A 466 6.83 22.27 -11.07
CA LEU A 466 5.98 22.73 -12.16
C LEU A 466 6.64 23.88 -12.91
N GLU A 467 6.60 23.81 -14.23
CA GLU A 467 6.97 24.90 -15.12
C GLU A 467 5.75 25.79 -15.39
N TRP A 468 5.96 27.11 -15.31
CA TRP A 468 4.94 28.12 -15.56
C TRP A 468 5.45 29.14 -16.58
N ILE A 469 4.56 29.62 -17.42
CA ILE A 469 4.77 30.72 -18.35
C ILE A 469 4.32 32.01 -17.64
N VAL A 470 5.17 33.03 -17.64
CA VAL A 470 4.80 34.37 -17.19
C VAL A 470 3.91 35.00 -18.25
N ILE A 471 2.61 35.18 -17.96
CA ILE A 471 1.65 35.72 -18.94
C ILE A 471 1.34 37.19 -18.73
N HIS A 472 1.58 37.71 -17.53
CA HIS A 472 1.45 39.14 -17.25
C HIS A 472 2.34 39.58 -16.10
N VAL A 473 2.92 40.79 -16.19
CA VAL A 473 3.67 41.42 -15.09
C VAL A 473 3.05 42.79 -14.80
N GLU A 474 2.41 42.93 -13.64
CA GLU A 474 1.70 44.14 -13.23
C GLU A 474 2.26 44.66 -11.90
N GLY A 475 3.14 45.66 -11.97
CA GLY A 475 3.73 46.29 -10.78
C GLY A 475 4.46 45.26 -9.90
N ASN A 476 3.88 44.98 -8.72
CA ASN A 476 4.43 44.05 -7.73
C ASN A 476 3.84 42.63 -7.85
N GLN A 477 3.11 42.32 -8.92
CA GLN A 477 2.45 41.02 -9.11
C GLN A 477 2.82 40.40 -10.46
N VAL A 478 2.92 39.07 -10.46
CA VAL A 478 3.19 38.27 -11.66
C VAL A 478 2.09 37.23 -11.83
N CYS A 479 1.50 37.19 -13.02
CA CYS A 479 0.52 36.19 -13.41
C CYS A 479 1.21 35.03 -14.13
N LEU A 480 1.01 33.82 -13.60
CA LEU A 480 1.64 32.60 -14.06
C LEU A 480 0.60 31.61 -14.59
N LEU A 481 0.83 31.09 -15.79
CA LEU A 481 0.04 30.03 -16.41
C LEU A 481 0.86 28.76 -16.49
N SER A 482 0.32 27.63 -16.01
CA SER A 482 1.02 26.35 -16.14
C SER A 482 1.39 26.06 -17.60
N LYS A 483 2.63 25.64 -17.82
CA LYS A 483 3.16 25.36 -19.16
C LYS A 483 2.51 24.13 -19.79
N GLN A 484 2.11 23.16 -18.96
CA GLN A 484 1.46 21.91 -19.36
C GLN A 484 0.12 21.74 -18.66
N GLY A 485 -0.78 20.95 -19.24
CA GLY A 485 -1.98 20.48 -18.54
C GLY A 485 -1.59 19.47 -17.47
N ILE A 486 -1.74 19.86 -16.20
CA ILE A 486 -1.14 19.12 -15.08
C ILE A 486 -2.00 17.95 -14.61
N ALA A 487 -3.31 18.01 -14.78
CA ALA A 487 -4.28 16.99 -14.36
C ALA A 487 -5.49 16.94 -15.31
N GLY A 488 -6.32 15.89 -15.25
CA GLY A 488 -7.57 15.77 -16.00
C GLY A 488 -8.83 15.86 -15.12
N SER A 489 -9.91 16.40 -15.68
CA SER A 489 -11.20 16.54 -14.99
C SER A 489 -12.38 16.73 -15.97
N GLU A 490 -13.60 16.44 -15.52
CA GLU A 490 -14.80 17.13 -16.00
C GLU A 490 -14.88 18.58 -15.46
N TYR A 491 -15.68 19.43 -16.12
CA TYR A 491 -15.94 20.81 -15.71
C TYR A 491 -16.88 20.86 -14.50
N HIS A 492 -17.94 20.05 -14.53
CA HIS A 492 -18.86 19.87 -13.41
C HIS A 492 -19.36 18.42 -13.33
N MET A 493 -19.42 17.82 -12.15
CA MET A 493 -19.76 16.38 -11.99
C MET A 493 -21.17 16.01 -12.48
N HIS A 494 -22.12 16.95 -12.50
CA HIS A 494 -23.53 16.69 -12.84
C HIS A 494 -23.93 17.28 -14.18
N HIS A 495 -24.90 16.65 -14.85
CA HIS A 495 -25.43 17.13 -16.14
C HIS A 495 -26.54 18.16 -15.90
N GLU A 496 -26.14 19.40 -15.63
CA GLU A 496 -27.06 20.51 -15.38
C GLU A 496 -26.44 21.85 -15.78
N PRO A 497 -27.27 22.89 -16.02
CA PRO A 497 -26.75 24.24 -16.25
C PRO A 497 -25.96 24.73 -15.03
N ILE A 498 -24.71 25.14 -15.22
CA ILE A 498 -23.80 25.53 -14.14
C ILE A 498 -22.95 26.75 -14.50
N THR A 499 -22.53 27.50 -13.50
CA THR A 499 -21.59 28.63 -13.62
C THR A 499 -20.20 28.24 -13.12
N TRP A 500 -19.15 28.98 -13.48
CA TRP A 500 -17.82 28.77 -12.91
C TRP A 500 -17.82 28.76 -11.39
N ALA A 501 -18.49 29.75 -10.79
CA ALA A 501 -18.54 29.95 -9.34
C ALA A 501 -19.02 28.71 -8.57
N ASN A 502 -19.94 27.95 -9.19
CA ASN A 502 -20.57 26.75 -8.62
C ASN A 502 -20.02 25.44 -9.23
N SER A 503 -19.04 25.51 -10.13
CA SER A 503 -18.49 24.33 -10.79
C SER A 503 -17.66 23.49 -9.83
N SER A 504 -17.70 22.15 -10.00
CA SER A 504 -16.89 21.26 -9.15
C SER A 504 -15.41 21.35 -9.51
N LEU A 505 -15.08 21.80 -10.73
CA LEU A 505 -13.71 22.07 -11.15
C LEU A 505 -13.10 23.24 -10.35
N ARG A 506 -13.83 24.35 -10.17
CA ARG A 506 -13.38 25.47 -9.32
C ARG A 506 -13.18 25.04 -7.87
N GLU A 507 -14.14 24.30 -7.32
CA GLU A 507 -14.04 23.74 -5.96
C GLU A 507 -12.79 22.85 -5.81
N ARG A 508 -12.56 21.97 -6.79
CA ARG A 508 -11.39 21.09 -6.81
C ARG A 508 -10.09 21.89 -6.83
N LEU A 509 -9.96 22.90 -7.69
CA LEU A 509 -8.77 23.75 -7.81
C LEU A 509 -8.41 24.42 -6.49
N ASN A 510 -9.40 24.86 -5.72
CA ASN A 510 -9.21 25.59 -4.47
C ASN A 510 -9.31 24.70 -3.21
N SER A 511 -9.40 23.38 -3.39
CA SER A 511 -9.38 22.42 -2.28
C SER A 511 -8.02 22.36 -1.58
N ALA A 512 -8.02 21.91 -0.31
CA ALA A 512 -6.77 21.68 0.43
C ALA A 512 -5.86 20.66 -0.25
N GLU A 513 -6.45 19.69 -0.97
CA GLU A 513 -5.73 18.66 -1.72
C GLU A 513 -4.99 19.27 -2.91
N PHE A 514 -5.69 20.04 -3.76
CA PHE A 514 -5.08 20.61 -4.97
C PHE A 514 -4.14 21.77 -4.64
N THR A 515 -4.49 22.64 -3.68
CA THR A 515 -3.58 23.72 -3.26
C THR A 515 -2.32 23.20 -2.56
N SER A 516 -2.25 21.93 -2.16
CA SER A 516 -1.02 21.32 -1.60
C SER A 516 0.14 21.20 -2.59
N ILE A 517 -0.06 21.63 -3.84
CA ILE A 517 1.03 21.86 -4.80
C ILE A 517 1.99 22.95 -4.34
N PHE A 518 1.52 23.91 -3.55
CA PHE A 518 2.33 24.99 -3.01
C PHE A 518 2.67 24.73 -1.54
N SER A 519 3.90 25.05 -1.14
CA SER A 519 4.32 25.13 0.24
C SER A 519 3.62 26.26 0.97
N THR A 520 3.66 26.28 2.31
CA THR A 520 3.08 27.38 3.08
C THR A 520 3.70 28.73 2.71
N PHE A 521 5.03 28.79 2.51
CA PHE A 521 5.72 30.02 2.12
C PHE A 521 5.36 30.47 0.71
N GLU A 522 5.12 29.57 -0.23
CA GLU A 522 4.64 29.94 -1.57
C GLU A 522 3.21 30.46 -1.51
N LYS A 523 2.32 29.81 -0.73
CA LYS A 523 0.93 30.27 -0.55
C LYS A 523 0.85 31.65 0.08
N ASP A 524 1.74 31.97 1.02
CA ASP A 524 1.84 33.30 1.64
C ASP A 524 2.24 34.39 0.62
N ARG A 525 2.70 34.01 -0.58
CA ARG A 525 3.07 34.93 -1.68
C ARG A 525 2.04 34.91 -2.80
N MET A 526 0.99 34.11 -2.70
CA MET A 526 -0.03 34.01 -3.74
C MET A 526 -1.18 34.98 -3.46
N ALA A 527 -1.60 35.72 -4.48
CA ALA A 527 -2.75 36.60 -4.40
C ALA A 527 -4.04 35.83 -4.74
N THR A 528 -5.11 36.10 -3.99
CA THR A 528 -6.45 35.60 -4.31
C THR A 528 -7.12 36.56 -5.30
N ARG A 529 -7.67 36.06 -6.40
CA ARG A 529 -8.43 36.84 -7.40
C ARG A 529 -9.83 36.25 -7.54
N ASP A 530 -10.84 37.10 -7.44
CA ASP A 530 -12.26 36.71 -7.49
C ASP A 530 -12.64 35.59 -6.49
N GLY A 531 -11.96 35.56 -5.34
CA GLY A 531 -12.15 34.54 -4.31
C GLY A 531 -11.43 33.21 -4.57
N ASP A 532 -10.61 33.13 -5.62
CA ASP A 532 -9.83 31.94 -6.00
C ASP A 532 -8.32 32.17 -5.83
N LEU A 533 -7.66 31.21 -5.19
CA LEU A 533 -6.20 31.15 -5.11
C LEU A 533 -5.61 30.55 -6.41
N ILE A 534 -6.38 29.66 -7.04
CA ILE A 534 -6.05 29.02 -8.31
C ILE A 534 -7.27 29.14 -9.22
N THR A 535 -7.07 29.68 -10.43
CA THR A 535 -8.13 29.90 -11.41
C THR A 535 -7.74 29.34 -12.79
N LEU A 536 -8.58 29.58 -13.80
CA LEU A 536 -8.32 29.29 -15.21
C LEU A 536 -8.50 30.57 -16.05
N LEU A 537 -7.99 30.58 -17.27
CA LEU A 537 -8.23 31.68 -18.20
C LEU A 537 -9.69 31.70 -18.65
N THR A 538 -10.21 32.89 -18.96
CA THR A 538 -11.42 33.06 -19.75
C THR A 538 -11.12 32.89 -21.25
N PRO A 539 -12.14 32.68 -22.11
CA PRO A 539 -12.00 32.75 -23.56
C PRO A 539 -11.24 33.98 -24.06
N SER A 540 -11.61 35.19 -23.62
CA SER A 540 -10.99 36.45 -24.06
C SER A 540 -9.55 36.55 -23.57
N GLU A 541 -9.28 36.15 -22.32
CA GLU A 541 -7.91 36.09 -21.78
C GLU A 541 -7.03 35.13 -22.59
N ALA A 542 -7.57 33.96 -22.99
CA ALA A 542 -6.85 33.00 -23.82
C ALA A 542 -6.54 33.54 -25.23
N GLU A 543 -7.41 34.37 -25.81
CA GLU A 543 -7.14 35.06 -27.08
C GLU A 543 -6.06 36.14 -26.96
N VAL A 544 -6.06 36.87 -25.84
CA VAL A 544 -5.05 37.91 -25.58
C VAL A 544 -3.68 37.29 -25.31
N VAL A 545 -3.61 36.23 -24.50
CA VAL A 545 -2.35 35.56 -24.15
C VAL A 545 -1.76 34.82 -25.35
N PHE A 546 -2.59 34.27 -26.24
CA PHE A 546 -2.15 33.47 -27.37
C PHE A 546 -2.71 34.02 -28.69
N ALA A 547 -1.84 34.68 -29.46
CA ALA A 547 -2.22 35.33 -30.71
C ALA A 547 -2.65 34.36 -31.82
N THR A 548 -2.25 33.09 -31.74
CA THR A 548 -2.51 32.07 -32.77
C THR A 548 -3.12 30.81 -32.15
N LYS A 549 -3.83 30.03 -32.98
CA LYS A 549 -4.39 28.73 -32.57
C LYS A 549 -3.28 27.76 -32.15
N GLU A 550 -2.19 27.75 -32.90
CA GLU A 550 -1.02 26.90 -32.67
C GLU A 550 -0.40 27.15 -31.28
N GLN A 551 -0.40 28.39 -30.80
CA GLN A 551 0.10 28.73 -29.46
C GLN A 551 -0.83 28.29 -28.32
N ARG A 552 -2.13 28.07 -28.61
CA ARG A 552 -3.11 27.60 -27.62
C ARG A 552 -3.08 26.08 -27.43
N GLU A 553 -2.41 25.36 -28.31
CA GLU A 553 -2.20 23.93 -28.18
C GLU A 553 -1.46 23.58 -26.88
N LEU A 554 -1.93 22.55 -26.18
CA LEU A 554 -1.42 22.20 -24.86
C LEU A 554 -0.79 20.81 -24.82
N ALA A 555 0.48 20.74 -24.45
CA ALA A 555 1.10 19.50 -24.01
C ALA A 555 0.60 19.14 -22.59
N ILE A 556 0.39 17.85 -22.33
CA ILE A 556 -0.12 17.36 -21.05
C ILE A 556 0.83 16.39 -20.37
N THR A 557 0.69 16.30 -19.06
CA THR A 557 1.42 15.34 -18.22
C THR A 557 0.86 13.92 -18.38
N ASP A 558 1.62 12.90 -17.97
CA ASP A 558 1.13 11.52 -17.90
C ASP A 558 -0.07 11.43 -16.93
N ALA A 559 -0.03 12.19 -15.83
CA ALA A 559 -1.12 12.25 -14.85
C ALA A 559 -2.43 12.80 -15.46
N ALA A 560 -2.36 13.84 -16.29
CA ALA A 560 -3.52 14.36 -17.02
C ALA A 560 -4.04 13.33 -18.04
N LYS A 561 -3.13 12.70 -18.79
CA LYS A 561 -3.48 11.67 -19.77
C LYS A 561 -4.23 10.50 -19.13
N ASP A 562 -3.70 9.97 -18.04
CA ASP A 562 -4.29 8.81 -17.35
C ASP A 562 -5.66 9.14 -16.73
N ALA A 563 -5.95 10.43 -16.49
CA ALA A 563 -7.25 10.93 -16.05
C ALA A 563 -8.27 11.09 -17.19
N GLY A 564 -7.97 10.62 -18.41
CA GLY A 564 -8.92 10.55 -19.52
C GLY A 564 -9.13 11.87 -20.27
N THR A 565 -8.13 12.75 -20.28
CA THR A 565 -8.18 13.96 -21.13
C THR A 565 -8.18 13.59 -22.61
N ASN A 566 -8.85 14.40 -23.42
CA ASN A 566 -8.90 14.19 -24.85
C ASN A 566 -7.51 14.48 -25.43
N ILE A 567 -6.90 13.51 -26.10
CA ILE A 567 -5.56 13.61 -26.68
C ILE A 567 -5.65 13.42 -28.19
N ASN A 568 -4.76 14.07 -28.94
CA ASN A 568 -4.64 13.82 -30.36
C ASN A 568 -3.84 12.51 -30.47
N GLU A 569 -4.53 11.43 -30.87
CA GLU A 569 -3.90 10.14 -31.12
C GLU A 569 -3.51 10.05 -32.59
N MET A 570 -2.26 9.66 -32.87
CA MET A 570 -1.83 9.36 -34.24
C MET A 570 -2.74 8.30 -34.88
N SER A 571 -3.60 8.73 -35.81
CA SER A 571 -4.38 7.83 -36.64
C SER A 571 -3.46 7.04 -37.59
N LYS A 572 -3.65 5.72 -37.67
CA LYS A 572 -2.96 4.87 -38.68
C LYS A 572 -3.47 5.08 -40.12
N VAL A 573 -4.44 5.97 -40.33
CA VAL A 573 -5.26 6.00 -41.56
C VAL A 573 -5.07 7.29 -42.38
N ASN A 574 -4.73 8.43 -41.79
CA ASN A 574 -4.68 9.72 -42.50
C ASN A 574 -3.37 10.50 -42.25
N TYR A 575 -2.78 11.06 -43.31
CA TYR A 575 -1.43 11.66 -43.30
C TYR A 575 -1.34 13.06 -42.68
N TRP A 576 -2.47 13.75 -42.46
CA TRP A 576 -2.55 15.09 -41.84
C TRP A 576 -2.57 15.09 -40.30
N ASP A 577 -2.55 13.92 -39.67
CA ASP A 577 -2.65 13.72 -38.21
C ASP A 577 -1.27 13.53 -37.53
N MET A 578 -0.19 13.98 -38.20
CA MET A 578 1.20 13.75 -37.80
C MET A 578 1.81 14.95 -37.07
N LYS A 579 1.17 15.49 -36.02
CA LYS A 579 1.89 16.38 -35.09
C LYS A 579 2.82 15.50 -34.24
N GLY A 580 4.13 15.77 -34.28
CA GLY A 580 5.15 15.01 -33.54
C GLY A 580 5.07 15.13 -32.01
N TYR A 581 4.01 15.73 -31.47
CA TYR A 581 3.74 15.93 -30.04
C TYR A 581 2.22 15.82 -29.77
N ARG A 582 1.85 15.38 -28.56
CA ARG A 582 0.44 15.23 -28.15
C ARG A 582 -0.10 16.56 -27.65
N THR A 583 -1.14 17.07 -28.30
CA THR A 583 -1.94 18.17 -27.77
C THR A 583 -3.08 17.61 -26.92
N SER A 584 -3.86 18.46 -26.23
CA SER A 584 -5.05 18.08 -25.45
C SER A 584 -6.07 19.20 -25.40
N TRP A 585 -7.34 18.86 -25.18
CA TRP A 585 -8.34 19.84 -24.75
C TRP A 585 -7.95 20.37 -23.36
N TRP A 586 -8.22 21.65 -23.09
CA TRP A 586 -8.07 22.23 -21.75
C TRP A 586 -9.16 23.23 -21.41
N TRP A 587 -9.59 23.22 -20.14
CA TRP A 587 -10.74 23.99 -19.68
C TRP A 587 -10.43 25.48 -19.50
N LEU A 588 -11.43 26.31 -19.81
CA LEU A 588 -11.51 27.75 -19.51
C LEU A 588 -12.62 27.97 -18.48
N ARG A 589 -12.57 29.06 -17.71
CA ARG A 589 -13.63 29.36 -16.71
C ARG A 589 -14.88 30.07 -17.27
N GLY A 590 -14.83 30.54 -18.52
CA GLY A 590 -15.94 31.25 -19.17
C GLY A 590 -16.08 32.73 -18.81
N GLU A 591 -16.76 33.48 -19.67
CA GLU A 591 -17.03 34.93 -19.51
C GLU A 591 -18.33 35.22 -18.76
N ASN A 592 -19.31 34.32 -18.86
CA ASN A 592 -20.69 34.57 -18.45
C ASN A 592 -20.96 34.06 -17.03
N THR A 593 -21.80 34.79 -16.31
CA THR A 593 -22.36 34.40 -15.01
C THR A 593 -23.67 33.60 -15.15
N GLU A 594 -24.18 33.43 -16.37
CA GLU A 594 -25.37 32.61 -16.64
C GLU A 594 -25.03 31.11 -16.66
N PRO A 595 -25.84 30.26 -16.01
CA PRO A 595 -25.61 28.82 -16.03
C PRO A 595 -25.80 28.19 -17.41
N ASP A 596 -24.87 27.32 -17.84
CA ASP A 596 -24.97 26.56 -19.09
C ASP A 596 -24.59 25.08 -18.89
N ILE A 597 -25.13 24.19 -19.74
CA ILE A 597 -24.79 22.77 -19.79
C ILE A 597 -23.46 22.52 -20.53
N TYR A 598 -22.90 23.54 -21.19
CA TYR A 598 -21.61 23.49 -21.87
C TYR A 598 -20.51 24.25 -21.09
N GLY A 599 -19.32 23.67 -21.05
CA GLY A 599 -18.13 24.26 -20.44
C GLY A 599 -17.17 24.78 -21.51
N PRO A 600 -16.63 26.00 -21.40
CA PRO A 600 -15.73 26.55 -22.40
C PRO A 600 -14.35 25.89 -22.31
N LEU A 601 -13.74 25.66 -23.47
CA LEU A 601 -12.45 25.00 -23.56
C LEU A 601 -11.68 25.43 -24.81
N VAL A 602 -10.42 25.04 -24.84
CA VAL A 602 -9.59 25.04 -26.04
C VAL A 602 -9.44 23.63 -26.55
N THR A 603 -9.61 23.43 -27.87
CA THR A 603 -9.52 22.13 -28.52
C THR A 603 -8.07 21.70 -28.81
N MET A 604 -7.91 20.52 -29.39
CA MET A 604 -6.63 19.91 -29.78
C MET A 604 -5.85 20.77 -30.77
N ASP A 605 -6.59 21.55 -31.55
CA ASP A 605 -6.12 22.40 -32.64
C ASP A 605 -6.12 23.88 -32.24
N GLY A 606 -6.28 24.16 -30.93
CA GLY A 606 -6.21 25.52 -30.40
C GLY A 606 -7.44 26.39 -30.67
N GLU A 607 -8.56 25.79 -31.07
CA GLU A 607 -9.83 26.51 -31.23
C GLU A 607 -10.50 26.71 -29.88
N ILE A 608 -11.03 27.90 -29.64
CA ILE A 608 -11.82 28.18 -28.44
C ILE A 608 -13.27 27.84 -28.77
N GLU A 609 -13.86 26.95 -27.97
CA GLU A 609 -15.26 26.54 -28.08
C GLU A 609 -15.97 26.81 -26.76
N THR A 610 -17.16 27.39 -26.80
CA THR A 610 -17.92 27.77 -25.60
C THR A 610 -19.24 27.01 -25.42
N ASP A 611 -19.73 26.35 -26.46
CA ASP A 611 -21.10 25.80 -26.55
C ASP A 611 -21.15 24.34 -27.04
N THR A 612 -20.01 23.65 -27.11
CA THR A 612 -19.92 22.31 -27.70
C THR A 612 -19.76 21.21 -26.65
N LYS A 613 -19.01 21.46 -25.57
CA LYS A 613 -18.61 20.40 -24.64
C LYS A 613 -19.42 20.41 -23.35
N VAL A 614 -20.24 19.38 -23.20
CA VAL A 614 -21.07 19.14 -22.02
C VAL A 614 -20.23 19.05 -20.74
N VAL A 615 -20.63 19.78 -19.70
CA VAL A 615 -19.85 19.99 -18.47
C VAL A 615 -19.48 18.73 -17.70
N ASN A 616 -20.29 17.66 -17.78
CA ASN A 616 -20.09 16.41 -17.03
C ASN A 616 -19.33 15.32 -17.78
N LYS A 617 -18.76 15.65 -18.93
CA LYS A 617 -17.94 14.72 -19.70
C LYS A 617 -16.46 14.98 -19.39
N PRO A 618 -15.71 13.98 -18.91
CA PRO A 618 -14.27 14.12 -18.72
C PRO A 618 -13.60 14.28 -20.09
N SER A 619 -12.85 15.36 -20.26
CA SER A 619 -12.09 15.59 -21.50
C SER A 619 -11.06 16.70 -21.44
N GLY A 620 -11.25 17.70 -20.57
CA GLY A 620 -10.33 18.83 -20.49
C GLY A 620 -9.22 18.58 -19.48
N ALA A 621 -8.00 18.90 -19.89
CA ALA A 621 -6.89 19.07 -18.97
C ALA A 621 -7.07 20.36 -18.15
N ILE A 622 -6.58 20.32 -16.92
CA ILE A 622 -6.49 21.46 -16.03
C ILE A 622 -5.19 22.20 -16.34
N ARG A 623 -5.30 23.47 -16.74
CA ARG A 623 -4.17 24.37 -16.98
C ARG A 623 -4.27 25.58 -16.03
N PRO A 624 -3.79 25.48 -14.78
CA PRO A 624 -3.99 26.50 -13.78
C PRO A 624 -3.36 27.85 -14.11
N VAL A 625 -3.98 28.90 -13.58
CA VAL A 625 -3.50 30.27 -13.49
C VAL A 625 -3.37 30.67 -12.02
N ILE A 626 -2.26 31.31 -11.67
CA ILE A 626 -2.01 31.83 -10.32
C ILE A 626 -1.41 33.24 -10.40
N TRP A 627 -1.59 34.01 -9.33
CA TRP A 627 -0.97 35.31 -9.15
C TRP A 627 -0.01 35.27 -7.97
N VAL A 628 1.19 35.83 -8.14
CA VAL A 628 2.25 35.84 -7.13
C VAL A 628 2.70 37.27 -6.86
N GLU A 629 2.81 37.64 -5.58
CA GLU A 629 3.26 38.93 -5.08
C GLU A 629 4.78 38.92 -4.84
N LEU A 630 5.49 39.90 -5.42
CA LEU A 630 6.96 39.96 -5.39
C LEU A 630 7.48 40.56 -4.07
N GLU A 631 6.73 41.43 -3.43
CA GLU A 631 7.03 42.02 -2.11
C GLU A 631 5.97 41.63 -1.08
N GLN A 632 6.37 41.50 0.17
CA GLN A 632 5.47 41.26 1.31
C GLN A 632 5.09 42.63 1.86
N GLU A 633 3.79 42.92 2.00
CA GLU A 633 3.34 44.13 2.74
C GLU A 633 3.80 44.13 4.20
#